data_AF-A0A2Z3HDK2-F1
#
_entry.id   AF-A0A2Z3HDK2-F1
#
_cell.length_a   1.000
_cell.length_b   1.000
_cell.length_c   1.000
_cell.angle_alpha   90.00
_cell.angle_beta   90.00
_cell.angle_gamma   90.00
#
_symmetry.space_group_name_H-M   'P 1'
#
loop_
_entity.id
_entity.type
_entity.pdbx_description
1 polymer ?
#
loop_
_entity_poly.entity_id
_entity_poly.type
_entity_poly.pdbx_seq_one_letter_code
_entity_poly.pdbx_strand_id
1 'polypeptide(L)' 'MAGPPTLTAFAPRWRTGTVTALAAQMYASRDFSAMPILADALQDAGCDSNDILNHCRDTIPHVRGCWVVDLVLGALPSEA' A
#
# COMPACT_ATOMS: atom_id res chain seq x y z
N MET A 1 -5.47 27.06 2.63
CA MET A 1 -6.35 26.03 3.23
C MET A 1 -6.08 24.74 2.46
N ALA A 2 -5.16 23.90 2.94
CA ALA A 2 -4.99 22.56 2.39
C ALA A 2 -6.20 21.75 2.86
N GLY A 3 -6.98 21.21 1.92
CA GLY A 3 -8.09 20.31 2.23
C GLY A 3 -7.59 19.05 2.96
N PRO A 4 -8.48 18.27 3.58
CA PRO A 4 -8.10 17.00 4.18
C PRO A 4 -7.34 16.16 3.15
N PRO A 5 -6.33 15.37 3.55
CA PRO A 5 -5.64 14.49 2.61
C PRO A 5 -6.72 13.63 1.97
N THR A 6 -6.89 13.75 0.65
CA THR A 6 -7.84 12.93 -0.08
C THR A 6 -7.45 11.49 0.24
N LEU A 7 -8.28 10.79 1.02
CA LEU A 7 -8.08 9.37 1.29
C LEU A 7 -8.06 8.71 -0.09
N THR A 8 -6.89 8.33 -0.57
CA THR A 8 -6.75 7.63 -1.84
C THR A 8 -7.63 6.40 -1.74
N ALA A 9 -8.76 6.41 -2.44
CA ALA A 9 -9.76 5.36 -2.36
C ALA A 9 -9.12 4.05 -2.85
N PHE A 10 -8.85 3.15 -1.91
CA PHE A 10 -8.28 1.84 -2.22
C PHE A 10 -9.40 0.88 -2.61
N ALA A 11 -9.48 0.52 -3.89
CA ALA A 11 -10.53 -0.37 -4.35
C ALA A 11 -10.31 -1.79 -3.79
N PRO A 12 -11.36 -2.45 -3.23
CA PRO A 12 -11.21 -3.79 -2.64
C PRO A 12 -10.77 -4.84 -3.67
N ARG A 13 -11.05 -4.64 -4.96
CA ARG A 13 -10.58 -5.49 -6.05
C ARG A 13 -9.05 -5.58 -6.15
N TRP A 14 -8.33 -4.54 -5.69
CA TRP A 14 -6.86 -4.52 -5.69
C TRP A 14 -6.28 -5.35 -4.54
N ARG A 15 -7.08 -5.69 -3.52
CA ARG A 15 -6.65 -6.49 -2.36
C ARG A 15 -6.71 -7.98 -2.68
N THR A 16 -5.87 -8.43 -3.60
CA THR A 16 -5.75 -9.86 -3.93
C THR A 16 -4.99 -10.62 -2.83
N GLY A 17 -5.06 -11.95 -2.87
CA GLY A 17 -4.31 -12.80 -1.93
C GLY A 17 -2.81 -12.52 -1.96
N THR A 18 -2.24 -12.34 -3.15
CA THR A 18 -0.82 -12.01 -3.35
C THR A 18 -0.45 -10.66 -2.74
N VAL A 19 -1.24 -9.61 -3.03
CA VAL A 19 -1.03 -8.26 -2.51
C VAL A 19 -1.08 -8.25 -0.97
N THR A 20 -2.07 -8.93 -0.40
CA THR A 20 -2.24 -9.01 1.06
C THR A 20 -1.12 -9.80 1.72
N ALA A 21 -0.69 -10.92 1.12
CA ALA A 21 0.38 -11.75 1.64
C ALA A 21 1.73 -11.01 1.66
N LEU A 22 2.05 -10.28 0.59
CA LEU A 22 3.26 -9.45 0.51
C LEU A 22 3.25 -8.36 1.60
N ALA A 23 2.16 -7.61 1.72
CA ALA A 23 2.02 -6.57 2.74
C ALA A 23 2.13 -7.13 4.16
N ALA A 24 1.48 -8.27 4.44
CA ALA A 24 1.52 -8.92 5.75
C ALA A 24 2.93 -9.39 6.11
N GLN A 25 3.66 -9.99 5.15
CA GLN A 25 5.03 -10.41 5.33
C GLN A 25 5.95 -9.23 5.65
N MET A 26 5.86 -8.14 4.89
CA MET A 26 6.66 -6.93 5.14
C MET A 26 6.38 -6.35 6.53
N TYR A 27 5.10 -6.29 6.91
CA TYR A 27 4.70 -5.76 8.22
C TYR A 27 5.22 -6.62 9.38
N ALA A 28 5.15 -7.95 9.25
CA ALA A 28 5.62 -8.91 10.25
C ALA A 28 7.14 -8.84 10.40
N SER A 29 7.89 -8.90 9.30
CA SER A 29 9.36 -8.89 9.28
C SER A 29 9.97 -7.52 9.50
N ARG A 30 9.18 -6.44 9.35
CA ARG A 30 9.65 -5.04 9.31
C ARG A 30 10.66 -4.77 8.18
N ASP A 31 10.65 -5.63 7.16
CA ASP A 31 11.45 -5.50 5.96
C ASP A 31 10.53 -5.10 4.81
N PHE A 32 10.74 -3.90 4.28
CA PHE A 32 9.93 -3.33 3.19
C PHE A 32 10.71 -3.31 1.87
N SER A 33 11.76 -4.10 1.76
CA SER A 33 12.60 -4.22 0.56
C SER A 33 11.81 -4.74 -0.64
N ALA A 34 10.70 -5.44 -0.41
CA ALA A 34 9.79 -5.95 -1.43
C ALA A 34 8.71 -4.95 -1.90
N MET A 35 8.79 -3.67 -1.52
CA MET A 35 7.82 -2.65 -1.95
C MET A 35 7.68 -2.52 -3.49
N PRO A 36 8.75 -2.59 -4.30
CA PRO A 36 8.61 -2.61 -5.75
C PRO A 36 7.79 -3.82 -6.25
N ILE A 37 7.93 -4.98 -5.59
CA ILE A 37 7.18 -6.20 -5.91
C ILE A 37 5.70 -6.02 -5.54
N LEU A 38 5.41 -5.33 -4.44
CA LEU A 38 4.04 -4.96 -4.08
C LEU A 38 3.41 -4.05 -5.14
N ALA A 39 4.17 -3.12 -5.72
CA ALA A 39 3.70 -2.26 -6.81
C ALA A 39 3.26 -3.08 -8.02
N ASP A 40 4.08 -4.04 -8.44
CA ASP A 40 3.78 -4.91 -9.58
C ASP A 40 2.58 -5.82 -9.30
N ALA A 41 2.49 -6.38 -8.09
CA ALA A 41 1.32 -7.16 -7.68
C ALA A 41 0.03 -6.33 -7.64
N LEU A 42 0.10 -5.07 -7.21
CA LEU A 42 -1.03 -4.14 -7.26
C LEU A 42 -1.42 -3.82 -8.71
N GLN A 43 -0.44 -3.58 -9.58
CA GLN A 43 -0.69 -3.31 -10.99
C GLN A 43 -1.34 -4.52 -11.70
N ASP A 44 -0.88 -5.74 -11.41
CA ASP A 44 -1.48 -6.99 -11.90
C ASP A 44 -2.92 -7.19 -11.39
N ALA A 45 -3.20 -6.78 -10.15
CA ALA A 45 -4.55 -6.72 -9.59
C ALA A 45 -5.45 -5.63 -10.21
N GLY A 46 -4.94 -4.87 -11.19
CA GLY A 46 -5.64 -3.79 -11.87
C GLY A 46 -5.67 -2.47 -11.09
N CYS A 47 -4.69 -2.24 -10.22
CA CYS A 47 -4.46 -0.93 -9.59
C CYS A 47 -4.03 0.09 -10.64
N ASP A 48 -4.87 1.10 -10.83
CA ASP A 48 -4.65 2.21 -11.75
C ASP A 48 -4.24 3.51 -11.02
N SER A 49 -4.10 3.47 -9.70
CA SER A 49 -3.69 4.63 -8.90
C SER A 49 -2.19 4.89 -9.02
N ASN A 50 -1.85 5.94 -9.79
CA ASN A 50 -0.46 6.34 -10.00
C ASN A 50 0.26 6.74 -8.70
N ASP A 51 -0.46 7.29 -7.72
CA ASP A 51 0.08 7.68 -6.42
C ASP A 51 0.54 6.44 -5.61
N ILE A 52 -0.29 5.40 -5.56
CA ILE A 52 0.04 4.11 -4.91
C ILE A 52 1.23 3.46 -5.61
N LEU A 53 1.18 3.35 -6.94
CA LEU A 53 2.21 2.66 -7.71
C LEU A 53 3.55 3.40 -7.64
N ASN A 54 3.53 4.74 -7.69
CA ASN A 54 4.74 5.54 -7.57
C ASN A 54 5.31 5.46 -6.15
N HIS A 55 4.49 5.54 -5.10
CA HIS A 55 4.96 5.41 -3.72
C HIS A 55 5.68 4.08 -3.49
N CYS A 56 5.14 2.96 -3.99
CA CYS A 56 5.77 1.65 -3.85
C CYS A 56 7.09 1.49 -4.64
N ARG A 57 7.27 2.29 -5.70
CA ARG A 57 8.47 2.28 -6.57
C ARG A 57 9.49 3.34 -6.17
N ASP A 58 9.12 4.23 -5.27
CA ASP A 58 10.00 5.27 -4.78
C ASP A 58 11.12 4.67 -3.90
N THR A 59 12.26 5.34 -3.86
CA THR A 59 13.44 4.87 -3.11
C THR A 59 13.47 5.39 -1.67
N ILE A 60 12.42 6.10 -1.24
CA ILE A 60 12.26 6.48 0.17
C ILE A 60 12.27 5.25 1.09
N PRO A 61 12.84 5.37 2.29
CA PRO A 61 12.78 4.31 3.28
C PRO A 61 11.33 4.05 3.72
N HIS A 62 10.83 2.85 3.44
CA HIS A 62 9.54 2.38 3.94
C HIS A 62 9.67 1.78 5.34
N VAL A 63 8.73 2.14 6.22
CA VAL A 63 8.68 1.69 7.61
C VAL A 63 7.25 1.32 8.00
N ARG A 64 7.06 0.77 9.21
CA ARG A 64 5.71 0.59 9.78
C ARG A 64 5.00 1.94 9.84
N GLY A 65 3.78 2.00 9.32
CA GLY A 65 3.06 3.25 9.05
C GLY A 65 3.11 3.70 7.58
N CYS A 66 3.76 2.93 6.69
CA CYS A 66 3.56 3.09 5.26
C CYS A 66 2.07 2.95 4.92
N TRP A 67 1.50 4.05 4.42
CA TRP A 67 0.08 4.15 4.15
C TRP A 67 -0.41 3.15 3.10
N VAL A 68 0.42 2.77 2.11
CA VAL A 68 0.03 1.74 1.12
C VAL A 68 -0.11 0.37 1.78
N VAL A 69 0.84 -0.02 2.63
CA VAL A 69 0.78 -1.30 3.36
C VAL A 69 -0.42 -1.32 4.29
N ASP A 70 -0.69 -0.21 4.97
CA ASP A 70 -1.85 -0.05 5.86
C ASP A 70 -3.18 -0.15 5.10
N LEU A 71 -3.29 0.52 3.95
CA LEU A 71 -4.42 0.39 3.03
C LEU A 71 -4.61 -1.05 2.57
N VAL A 72 -3.54 -1.73 2.17
CA VAL A 72 -3.59 -3.12 1.71
C VAL A 72 -4.07 -4.04 2.84
N LEU A 73 -3.60 -3.86 4.06
CA LEU A 73 -4.01 -4.68 5.20
C LEU A 73 -5.42 -4.30 5.72
N GLY A 74 -6.01 -3.22 5.22
CA GLY A 74 -7.27 -2.69 5.72
C GLY A 74 -7.15 -2.15 7.14
N ALA A 75 -5.95 -1.76 7.53
CA ALA A 75 -5.61 -1.22 8.85
C ALA A 75 -5.72 0.31 8.92
N LEU A 76 -6.40 0.92 7.93
CA LEU A 76 -6.82 2.32 7.96
C LEU A 76 -7.17 2.69 9.40
N PRO A 77 -6.64 3.79 9.96
CA PRO A 77 -7.15 4.25 11.24
C PRO A 77 -8.65 4.47 11.04
N SER A 78 -9.46 3.53 11.54
CA SER A 78 -10.88 3.78 11.73
C SER A 78 -10.91 5.00 12.62
N GLU A 79 -11.46 6.09 12.09
CA GLU A 79 -11.73 7.36 12.73
C GLU A 79 -11.79 7.21 14.26
N ALA A 80 -10.79 7.77 14.95
CA ALA A 80 -10.76 7.98 16.38
C ALA A 80 -10.25 9.38 16.66
#